data_AF-A0A2N5GT62-F1
#
_entry.id   AF-A0A2N5GT62-F1
#
_cell.length_a   1.000
_cell.length_b   1.000
_cell.length_c   1.000
_cell.angle_alpha   90.00
_cell.angle_beta   90.00
_cell.angle_gamma   90.00
#
_symmetry.space_group_name_H-M   'P 1'
#
loop_
_entity.id
_entity.type
_entity.pdbx_description
1 polymer ?
#
loop_
_entity_poly.entity_id
_entity_poly.type
_entity_poly.pdbx_seq_one_letter_code
_entity_poly.pdbx_strand_id
1 'polypeptide(L)'
;MMPFCTESKKKIQPSQRSAPFVGIDDFAFKKRKRYGTIFIDLLTGEILDFLPNRDKESVKNWLKRHSEIQLITRDRSQAYKSAAEEASPKIKQVGDRWHIFQHLFEAVKKTIKSIVPPKWKPHGQYPSAQKSGSSRPLPKRLQHLEKHEDNVWKRIQHAQRLRNEGKSITAIAKKLGISRNTVYTDLAATSKPSFKRTSVYNRYLPLIRNMIASGSKGDKIEAACRKAGFDGHRNTLNYMIADERRDIRNKKPNTLNLQQAIIQILWNKDVKNHKEAFKTLHPNLLEAFPSLMEINNFVQSFMHLFQEKQRPGLRKWLIEHQQSSFTHFQTFMNGIRGDIKAVYYAITLPWSNGKTEGTINKLKNIKRMMYGRAGLKVLLNRLRFSI
;
A
#
# COMPACT_ATOMS: atom_id res chain seq x y z
N MET A 1 -15.40 11.60 53.42
CA MET A 1 -15.56 12.95 52.84
C MET A 1 -14.17 13.47 52.52
N MET A 2 -13.64 13.16 51.34
CA MET A 2 -12.30 13.61 50.91
C MET A 2 -12.44 14.92 50.14
N PRO A 3 -11.64 15.95 50.45
CA PRO A 3 -11.80 17.27 49.86
C PRO A 3 -11.35 17.27 48.40
N PHE A 4 -12.23 17.79 47.54
CA PHE A 4 -11.93 18.14 46.16
C PHE A 4 -10.74 19.11 46.12
N CYS A 5 -9.63 18.70 45.52
CA CYS A 5 -8.54 19.60 45.20
C CYS A 5 -8.96 20.50 44.02
N THR A 6 -9.63 21.61 44.33
CA THR A 6 -9.89 22.71 43.40
C THR A 6 -8.67 23.62 43.33
N GLU A 7 -7.55 23.12 42.80
CA GLU A 7 -6.55 24.02 42.27
C GLU A 7 -7.02 24.52 40.91
N SER A 8 -7.60 25.72 40.94
CA SER A 8 -7.80 26.59 39.78
C SER A 8 -6.49 26.73 39.03
N LYS A 9 -6.27 25.86 38.04
CA LYS A 9 -5.24 26.07 37.01
C LYS A 9 -5.53 27.43 36.39
N LYS A 10 -4.71 28.42 36.77
CA LYS A 10 -4.67 29.76 36.20
C LYS A 10 -4.98 29.67 34.71
N LYS A 11 -6.00 30.41 34.26
CA LYS A 11 -6.21 30.73 32.85
C LYS A 11 -4.92 31.35 32.35
N ILE A 12 -4.01 30.55 31.80
CA ILE A 12 -2.97 31.04 30.92
C ILE A 12 -3.76 31.49 29.69
N GLN A 13 -4.12 32.76 29.64
CA GLN A 13 -4.43 33.39 28.37
C GLN A 13 -3.20 33.12 27.50
N PRO A 14 -3.35 32.52 26.30
CA PRO A 14 -2.22 32.41 25.40
C PRO A 14 -1.73 33.84 25.19
N SER A 15 -0.50 34.12 25.64
CA SER A 15 0.22 35.35 25.31
C SER A 15 -0.04 35.64 23.84
N GLN A 16 -0.46 36.86 23.49
CA GLN A 16 -0.67 37.30 22.10
C GLN A 16 0.63 37.13 21.31
N ARG A 17 0.89 35.90 20.88
CA ARG A 17 2.03 35.52 20.08
C ARG A 17 1.53 35.57 18.66
N SER A 18 2.16 36.42 17.86
CA SER A 18 1.84 36.54 16.44
C SER A 18 1.98 35.17 15.78
N ALA A 19 0.93 34.72 15.10
CA ALA A 19 0.88 33.45 14.38
C ALA A 19 0.79 33.71 12.87
N PRO A 20 1.91 34.06 12.21
CA PRO A 20 1.90 34.47 10.80
C PRO A 20 1.61 33.33 9.81
N PHE A 21 1.72 32.08 10.24
CA PHE A 21 1.55 30.88 9.40
C PHE A 21 0.48 29.96 10.00
N VAL A 22 -0.66 29.82 9.34
CA VAL A 22 -1.84 29.13 9.91
C VAL A 22 -2.32 27.97 9.05
N GLY A 23 -2.51 26.80 9.65
CA GLY A 23 -3.17 25.67 9.04
C GLY A 23 -4.67 25.71 9.28
N ILE A 24 -5.46 25.54 8.22
CA ILE A 24 -6.91 25.55 8.24
C ILE A 24 -7.44 24.24 7.66
N ASP A 25 -8.31 23.57 8.40
CA ASP A 25 -8.96 22.34 7.93
C ASP A 25 -10.29 22.08 8.67
N ASP A 26 -11.12 21.22 8.08
CA ASP A 26 -12.38 20.75 8.62
C ASP A 26 -12.15 19.66 9.68
N PHE A 27 -12.85 19.76 10.81
CA PHE A 27 -13.02 18.65 11.74
C PHE A 27 -14.50 18.29 11.91
N ALA A 28 -14.78 16.99 11.97
CA ALA A 28 -16.14 16.51 12.20
C ALA A 28 -16.45 16.47 13.70
N PHE A 29 -17.51 17.15 14.16
CA PHE A 29 -18.06 17.07 15.52
C PHE A 29 -18.61 15.67 15.82
N LYS A 30 -19.53 15.24 14.96
CA LYS A 30 -20.03 13.87 14.86
C LYS A 30 -19.87 13.49 13.39
N LYS A 31 -19.22 12.35 13.13
CA LYS A 31 -18.84 11.92 11.78
C LYS A 31 -20.05 12.07 10.82
N ARG A 32 -19.85 12.79 9.71
CA ARG A 32 -20.87 13.06 8.67
C ARG A 32 -22.10 13.89 9.07
N LYS A 33 -22.13 14.55 10.24
CA LYS A 33 -23.29 15.39 10.64
C LYS A 33 -22.97 16.88 10.71
N ARG A 34 -21.94 17.25 11.47
CA ARG A 34 -21.58 18.64 11.71
C ARG A 34 -20.07 18.78 11.61
N TYR A 35 -19.61 19.78 10.85
CA TYR A 35 -18.20 20.11 10.66
C TYR A 35 -17.93 21.50 11.22
N GLY A 36 -16.71 21.69 11.72
CA GLY A 36 -16.19 22.97 12.16
C GLY A 36 -14.81 23.19 11.58
N THR A 37 -14.36 24.43 11.57
CA THR A 37 -13.00 24.80 11.13
C THR A 37 -12.06 24.84 12.33
N ILE A 38 -10.84 24.33 12.17
CA ILE A 38 -9.76 24.49 13.16
C ILE A 38 -8.65 25.37 12.57
N PHE A 39 -8.07 26.22 13.41
CA PHE A 39 -6.93 27.07 13.07
C PHE A 39 -5.74 26.67 13.93
N ILE A 40 -4.64 26.32 13.27
CA ILE A 40 -3.44 25.78 13.92
C ILE A 40 -2.25 26.63 13.53
N ASP A 41 -1.43 27.02 14.51
CA ASP A 41 -0.16 27.66 14.22
C ASP A 41 0.80 26.62 13.61
N LEU A 42 1.25 26.88 12.38
CA LEU A 42 2.16 25.99 11.68
C LEU A 42 3.59 26.02 12.25
N LEU A 43 3.95 26.98 13.11
CA LEU A 43 5.22 27.00 13.81
C LEU A 43 5.18 26.07 15.03
N THR A 44 4.23 26.28 15.94
CA THR A 44 4.16 25.53 17.20
C THR A 44 3.38 24.22 17.10
N GLY A 45 2.43 24.12 16.15
CA GLY A 45 1.44 23.06 16.11
C GLY A 45 0.29 23.25 17.11
N GLU A 46 0.23 24.41 17.78
CA GLU A 46 -0.81 24.73 18.75
C GLU A 46 -2.11 25.18 18.07
N ILE A 47 -3.23 24.98 18.77
CA ILE A 47 -4.55 25.39 18.30
C ILE A 47 -4.78 26.84 18.67
N LEU A 48 -4.79 27.70 17.65
CA LEU A 48 -5.14 29.10 17.78
C LEU A 48 -6.62 29.24 18.14
N ASP A 49 -7.48 28.70 17.29
CA ASP A 49 -8.92 28.82 17.46
C ASP A 49 -9.71 27.72 16.74
N PHE A 50 -11.02 27.72 16.92
CA PHE A 50 -11.96 26.82 16.25
C PHE A 50 -13.28 27.54 15.98
N LEU A 51 -13.94 27.16 14.89
CA LEU A 51 -15.28 27.61 14.57
C LEU A 51 -16.27 26.44 14.60
N PRO A 52 -17.53 26.67 15.04
CA PRO A 52 -18.55 25.63 15.11
C PRO A 52 -19.16 25.24 13.75
N ASN A 53 -18.70 25.90 12.69
CA ASN A 53 -19.14 25.83 11.30
C ASN A 53 -17.91 25.92 10.36
N ARG A 54 -18.16 25.81 9.06
CA ARG A 54 -17.13 25.90 8.00
C ARG A 54 -17.53 26.85 6.85
N ASP A 55 -18.51 27.71 7.09
CA ASP A 55 -18.98 28.64 6.07
C ASP A 55 -17.94 29.73 5.78
N LYS A 56 -17.98 30.23 4.55
CA LYS A 56 -17.08 31.26 4.04
C LYS A 56 -17.05 32.49 4.95
N GLU A 57 -18.21 32.94 5.42
CA GLU A 57 -18.38 34.19 6.16
C GLU A 57 -17.69 34.14 7.52
N SER A 58 -17.87 33.04 8.26
CA SER A 58 -17.26 32.83 9.57
C SER A 58 -15.73 32.79 9.48
N VAL A 59 -15.18 32.07 8.48
CA VAL A 59 -13.73 32.00 8.27
C VAL A 59 -13.16 33.34 7.82
N LYS A 60 -13.84 34.05 6.91
CA LYS A 60 -13.42 35.38 6.46
C LYS A 60 -13.35 36.36 7.64
N ASN A 61 -14.38 36.40 8.47
CA ASN A 61 -14.44 37.29 9.63
C ASN A 61 -13.40 36.93 10.68
N TRP A 62 -13.07 35.65 10.83
CA TRP A 62 -11.95 35.22 11.65
C TRP A 62 -10.62 35.75 11.09
N LEU A 63 -10.33 35.50 9.80
CA LEU A 63 -9.09 35.95 9.16
C LEU A 63 -8.92 37.48 9.17
N LYS A 64 -10.01 38.26 9.04
CA LYS A 64 -9.96 39.72 9.14
C LYS A 64 -9.52 40.23 10.51
N ARG A 65 -9.82 39.50 11.58
CA ARG A 65 -9.41 39.84 12.95
C ARG A 65 -7.95 39.47 13.25
N HIS A 66 -7.32 38.70 12.36
CA HIS A 66 -5.95 38.20 12.48
C HIS A 66 -5.07 38.76 11.36
N SER A 67 -4.84 40.08 11.38
CA SER A 67 -4.08 40.79 10.34
C SER A 67 -2.60 40.42 10.30
N GLU A 68 -2.08 39.77 11.34
CA GLU A 68 -0.74 39.20 11.41
C GLU A 68 -0.52 38.00 10.48
N ILE A 69 -1.59 37.34 10.02
CA ILE A 69 -1.51 36.15 9.17
C ILE A 69 -0.98 36.54 7.78
N GLN A 70 0.14 35.95 7.42
CA GLN A 70 0.78 36.15 6.12
C GLN A 70 0.48 34.99 5.16
N LEU A 71 0.24 33.81 5.71
CA LEU A 71 0.08 32.60 4.94
C LEU A 71 -0.83 31.61 5.64
N ILE A 72 -1.64 30.92 4.83
CA ILE A 72 -2.43 29.79 5.28
C ILE A 72 -2.09 28.52 4.51
N THR A 73 -2.16 27.36 5.15
CA THR A 73 -2.29 26.07 4.44
C THR A 73 -3.74 25.65 4.48
N ARG A 74 -4.29 25.24 3.34
CA ARG A 74 -5.66 24.75 3.25
C ARG A 74 -5.78 23.57 2.29
N ASP A 75 -6.88 22.84 2.42
CA ASP A 75 -7.33 21.89 1.41
C ASP A 75 -7.85 22.61 0.14
N ARG A 76 -8.56 21.88 -0.72
CA ARG A 76 -9.17 22.42 -1.94
C ARG A 76 -10.58 23.00 -1.71
N SER A 77 -10.94 23.35 -0.49
CA SER A 77 -12.22 23.99 -0.18
C SER A 77 -12.33 25.35 -0.88
N GLN A 78 -13.31 25.46 -1.77
CA GLN A 78 -13.64 26.73 -2.42
C GLN A 78 -14.09 27.79 -1.41
N ALA A 79 -14.74 27.37 -0.32
CA ALA A 79 -15.14 28.27 0.76
C ALA A 79 -13.91 28.89 1.45
N TYR A 80 -12.87 28.10 1.74
CA TYR A 80 -11.64 28.60 2.35
C TYR A 80 -10.83 29.45 1.39
N LYS A 81 -10.78 29.07 0.11
CA LYS A 81 -10.17 29.88 -0.94
C LYS A 81 -10.80 31.28 -0.98
N SER A 82 -12.12 31.36 -1.18
CA SER A 82 -12.82 32.63 -1.29
C SER A 82 -12.80 33.42 0.02
N ALA A 83 -12.89 32.76 1.18
CA ALA A 83 -12.77 33.42 2.48
C ALA A 83 -11.41 34.11 2.66
N ALA A 84 -10.32 33.45 2.28
CA ALA A 84 -8.98 34.03 2.38
C ALA A 84 -8.74 35.15 1.36
N GLU A 85 -9.21 34.99 0.12
CA GLU A 85 -9.15 36.04 -0.91
C GLU A 85 -9.91 37.30 -0.49
N GLU A 86 -11.12 37.15 0.06
CA GLU A 86 -11.97 38.25 0.53
C GLU A 86 -11.52 38.84 1.88
N ALA A 87 -10.82 38.07 2.72
CA ALA A 87 -10.31 38.55 4.00
C ALA A 87 -9.09 39.47 3.80
N SER A 88 -8.11 39.03 3.02
CA SER A 88 -6.95 39.85 2.67
C SER A 88 -6.18 39.27 1.48
N PRO A 89 -5.95 40.05 0.40
CA PRO A 89 -5.17 39.59 -0.76
C PRO A 89 -3.69 39.36 -0.44
N LYS A 90 -3.20 39.81 0.74
CA LYS A 90 -1.82 39.58 1.20
C LYS A 90 -1.60 38.14 1.69
N ILE A 91 -2.67 37.43 2.07
CA ILE A 91 -2.57 36.06 2.61
C ILE A 91 -2.19 35.10 1.47
N LYS A 92 -0.98 34.54 1.55
CA LYS A 92 -0.54 33.48 0.64
C LYS A 92 -1.26 32.19 1.01
N GLN A 93 -1.95 31.58 0.04
CA GLN A 93 -2.66 30.32 0.27
C GLN A 93 -1.80 29.18 -0.26
N VAL A 94 -1.41 28.25 0.61
CA VAL A 94 -0.66 27.05 0.25
C VAL A 94 -1.62 25.88 0.15
N GLY A 95 -1.67 25.24 -1.02
CA GLY A 95 -2.50 24.05 -1.20
C GLY A 95 -1.92 22.84 -0.48
N ASP A 96 -2.79 22.02 0.10
CA ASP A 96 -2.37 20.76 0.70
C ASP A 96 -1.85 19.77 -0.37
N ARG A 97 -0.58 19.40 -0.22
CA ARG A 97 0.14 18.47 -1.10
C ARG A 97 -0.54 17.12 -1.17
N TRP A 98 -1.07 16.61 -0.04
CA TRP A 98 -1.73 15.31 -0.04
C TRP A 98 -2.91 15.31 -1.00
N HIS A 99 -3.78 16.31 -0.91
CA HIS A 99 -4.92 16.45 -1.82
C HIS A 99 -4.49 16.54 -3.28
N ILE A 100 -3.44 17.31 -3.59
CA ILE A 100 -2.89 17.41 -4.96
C ILE A 100 -2.46 16.02 -5.47
N PHE A 101 -1.68 15.27 -4.70
CA PHE A 101 -1.22 13.94 -5.10
C PHE A 101 -2.35 12.90 -5.15
N GLN A 102 -3.34 12.97 -4.27
CA GLN A 102 -4.52 12.11 -4.34
C GLN A 102 -5.31 12.34 -5.62
N HIS A 103 -5.47 13.60 -6.05
CA HIS A 103 -6.14 13.90 -7.32
C HIS A 103 -5.35 13.38 -8.52
N LEU A 104 -4.02 13.49 -8.52
CA LEU A 104 -3.17 12.87 -9.55
C LEU A 104 -3.35 11.35 -9.55
N PHE A 105 -3.30 10.72 -8.37
CA PHE A 105 -3.44 9.27 -8.22
C PHE A 105 -4.79 8.76 -8.74
N GLU A 106 -5.88 9.45 -8.41
CA GLU A 106 -7.21 9.10 -8.92
C GLU A 106 -7.32 9.32 -10.43
N ALA A 107 -6.69 10.36 -10.99
CA ALA A 107 -6.63 10.54 -12.43
C ALA A 107 -5.90 9.38 -13.12
N VAL A 108 -4.72 9.00 -12.61
CA VAL A 108 -3.94 7.85 -13.11
C VAL A 108 -4.73 6.55 -13.00
N LYS A 109 -5.36 6.27 -11.86
CA LYS A 109 -6.20 5.08 -11.70
C LYS A 109 -7.30 4.99 -12.74
N LYS A 110 -7.97 6.11 -13.03
CA LYS A 110 -9.04 6.15 -14.03
C LYS A 110 -8.48 5.99 -15.44
N THR A 111 -7.37 6.64 -15.78
CA THR A 111 -6.68 6.50 -17.08
C THR A 111 -6.19 5.07 -17.31
N ILE A 112 -5.58 4.42 -16.30
CA ILE A 112 -5.14 3.02 -16.42
C ILE A 112 -6.34 2.09 -16.59
N LYS A 113 -7.45 2.33 -15.90
CA LYS A 113 -8.68 1.54 -16.06
C LYS A 113 -9.30 1.68 -17.45
N SER A 114 -9.16 2.83 -18.12
CA SER A 114 -9.70 3.04 -19.47
C SER A 114 -8.83 2.43 -20.57
N ILE A 115 -7.53 2.21 -20.32
CA ILE A 115 -6.58 1.72 -21.33
C ILE A 115 -6.28 0.23 -21.13
N VAL A 116 -6.11 -0.20 -19.88
CA VAL A 116 -5.65 -1.56 -19.55
C VAL A 116 -6.84 -2.39 -19.06
N PRO A 117 -7.16 -3.53 -19.70
CA PRO A 117 -8.26 -4.37 -19.24
C PRO A 117 -7.90 -5.03 -17.89
N PRO A 118 -8.90 -5.33 -17.04
CA PRO A 118 -8.67 -5.99 -15.75
C PRO A 118 -8.13 -7.41 -15.91
N LYS A 119 -8.38 -8.04 -17.05
CA LYS A 119 -7.81 -9.32 -17.47
C LYS A 119 -7.20 -9.13 -18.85
N TRP A 120 -5.88 -9.15 -18.93
CA TRP A 120 -5.16 -9.12 -20.19
C TRP A 120 -4.63 -10.52 -20.51
N LYS A 121 -4.89 -11.00 -21.73
CA LYS A 121 -4.27 -12.19 -22.29
C LYS A 121 -3.40 -11.74 -23.45
N PRO A 122 -2.07 -11.91 -23.38
CA PRO A 122 -1.21 -11.65 -24.52
C PRO A 122 -1.65 -12.55 -25.67
N HIS A 123 -2.00 -11.98 -26.83
CA HIS A 123 -2.22 -12.75 -28.06
C HIS A 123 -0.86 -12.85 -28.76
N GLY A 124 -0.43 -14.07 -29.06
CA GLY A 124 0.86 -14.34 -29.71
C GLY A 124 1.46 -15.64 -29.17
N GLN A 125 1.75 -16.57 -30.07
CA GLN A 125 2.30 -17.88 -29.82
C GLN A 125 3.49 -17.80 -28.86
N TYR A 126 3.39 -18.42 -27.69
CA TYR A 126 4.58 -18.75 -26.93
C TYR A 126 5.28 -19.86 -27.71
N PRO A 127 6.57 -19.70 -28.12
CA PRO A 127 7.42 -20.87 -28.14
C PRO A 127 7.29 -21.46 -26.75
N SER A 128 7.00 -22.75 -26.63
CA SER A 128 7.02 -23.43 -25.35
C SER A 128 8.35 -23.11 -24.69
N ALA A 129 8.35 -22.13 -23.78
CA ALA A 129 9.51 -21.81 -22.99
C ALA A 129 9.81 -23.11 -22.27
N GLN A 130 10.94 -23.71 -22.67
CA GLN A 130 11.52 -24.83 -21.98
C GLN A 130 11.42 -24.52 -20.49
N LYS A 131 10.79 -25.44 -19.76
CA LYS A 131 10.56 -25.35 -18.32
C LYS A 131 11.91 -25.22 -17.62
N SER A 132 12.44 -24.00 -17.52
CA SER A 132 13.44 -23.64 -16.54
C SER A 132 12.69 -23.37 -15.24
N GLY A 133 13.10 -24.08 -14.20
CA GLY A 133 12.35 -24.23 -12.96
C GLY A 133 11.94 -22.90 -12.33
N SER A 134 10.63 -22.61 -12.33
CA SER A 134 10.03 -21.73 -11.34
C SER A 134 9.25 -22.59 -10.34
N SER A 135 9.88 -22.82 -9.20
CA SER A 135 9.31 -23.52 -8.05
C SER A 135 8.18 -22.69 -7.45
N ARG A 136 6.93 -23.04 -7.77
CA ARG A 136 5.80 -22.60 -6.93
C ARG A 136 5.86 -23.36 -5.60
N PRO A 137 5.53 -22.71 -4.47
CA PRO A 137 5.56 -23.36 -3.17
C PRO A 137 4.64 -24.59 -3.20
N LEU A 138 5.16 -25.74 -2.80
CA LEU A 138 4.37 -26.95 -2.61
C LEU A 138 3.17 -26.68 -1.67
N PRO A 139 2.12 -27.51 -1.62
CA PRO A 139 1.10 -27.42 -0.58
C PRO A 139 1.72 -27.36 0.83
N LYS A 140 1.16 -26.58 1.79
CA LYS A 140 1.75 -26.36 3.14
C LYS A 140 2.28 -27.64 3.83
N ARG A 141 1.58 -28.77 3.70
CA ARG A 141 1.99 -30.08 4.23
C ARG A 141 3.31 -30.59 3.62
N LEU A 142 3.50 -30.38 2.33
CA LEU A 142 4.70 -30.76 1.57
C LEU A 142 5.84 -29.73 1.71
N GLN A 143 5.54 -28.46 2.00
CA GLN A 143 6.56 -27.44 2.31
C GLN A 143 7.34 -27.77 3.58
N HIS A 144 6.66 -28.27 4.62
CA HIS A 144 7.33 -28.69 5.86
C HIS A 144 8.26 -29.89 5.65
N LEU A 145 7.88 -30.83 4.78
CA LEU A 145 8.69 -31.99 4.42
C LEU A 145 9.93 -31.56 3.62
N GLU A 146 9.77 -30.73 2.59
CA GLU A 146 10.90 -30.25 1.77
C GLU A 146 11.87 -29.39 2.60
N LYS A 147 11.34 -28.53 3.47
CA LYS A 147 12.17 -27.74 4.41
C LYS A 147 12.91 -28.64 5.39
N HIS A 148 12.29 -29.75 5.83
CA HIS A 148 12.95 -30.74 6.67
C HIS A 148 14.04 -31.49 5.89
N GLU A 149 13.78 -31.95 4.67
CA GLU A 149 14.75 -32.57 3.77
C GLU A 149 15.96 -31.64 3.52
N ASP A 150 15.73 -30.35 3.27
CA ASP A 150 16.79 -29.34 3.10
C ASP A 150 17.62 -29.13 4.36
N ASN A 151 16.97 -29.06 5.52
CA ASN A 151 17.67 -28.89 6.79
C ASN A 151 18.53 -30.11 7.13
N VAL A 152 18.00 -31.31 6.89
CA VAL A 152 18.75 -32.57 7.04
C VAL A 152 19.92 -32.61 6.05
N TRP A 153 19.72 -32.19 4.79
CA TRP A 153 20.79 -32.16 3.80
C TRP A 153 21.90 -31.16 4.15
N LYS A 154 21.55 -29.96 4.62
CA LYS A 154 22.53 -28.99 5.12
C LYS A 154 23.32 -29.54 6.31
N ARG A 155 22.66 -30.27 7.22
CA ARG A 155 23.32 -30.94 8.34
C ARG A 155 24.31 -32.00 7.85
N ILE A 156 23.89 -32.84 6.90
CA ILE A 156 24.73 -33.87 6.27
C ILE A 156 25.99 -33.24 5.65
N GLN A 157 25.83 -32.20 4.83
CA GLN A 157 26.95 -31.50 4.20
C GLN A 157 27.90 -30.86 5.24
N HIS A 158 27.35 -30.31 6.32
CA HIS A 158 28.16 -29.74 7.40
C HIS A 158 28.94 -30.83 8.17
N ALA A 159 28.31 -31.98 8.46
CA ALA A 159 28.98 -33.11 9.09
C ALA A 159 30.12 -33.65 8.20
N GLN A 160 29.88 -33.82 6.90
CA GLN A 160 30.89 -34.27 5.92
C GLN A 160 32.06 -33.29 5.82
N ARG A 161 31.79 -31.98 5.76
CA ARG A 161 32.84 -30.96 5.77
C ARG A 161 33.71 -31.03 7.03
N LEU A 162 33.09 -31.11 8.20
CA LEU A 162 33.80 -31.21 9.48
C LEU A 162 34.65 -32.49 9.56
N ARG A 163 34.21 -33.58 8.92
CA ARG A 163 34.97 -34.81 8.81
C ARG A 163 36.19 -34.67 7.90
N ASN A 164 36.04 -33.99 6.76
CA ASN A 164 37.15 -33.66 5.86
C ASN A 164 38.17 -32.70 6.49
N GLU A 165 37.74 -31.84 7.42
CA GLU A 165 38.61 -31.01 8.28
C GLU A 165 39.32 -31.82 9.39
N GLY A 166 39.23 -33.16 9.39
CA GLY A 166 39.93 -34.05 10.32
C GLY A 166 39.27 -34.24 11.68
N LYS A 167 38.03 -33.76 11.88
CA LYS A 167 37.38 -33.84 13.21
C LYS A 167 36.90 -35.25 13.53
N SER A 168 37.04 -35.64 14.80
CA SER A 168 36.53 -36.91 15.30
C SER A 168 35.00 -36.92 15.33
N ILE A 169 34.40 -38.11 15.23
CA ILE A 169 32.95 -38.29 15.23
C ILE A 169 32.32 -37.70 16.51
N THR A 170 33.00 -37.84 17.65
CA THR A 170 32.58 -37.24 18.93
C THR A 170 32.61 -35.71 18.89
N ALA A 171 33.62 -35.10 18.26
CA ALA A 171 33.70 -33.65 18.12
C ALA A 171 32.61 -33.11 17.18
N ILE A 172 32.29 -33.83 16.10
CA ILE A 172 31.21 -33.49 15.18
C ILE A 172 29.84 -33.58 15.89
N ALA A 173 29.59 -34.67 16.62
CA ALA A 173 28.36 -34.87 17.39
C ALA A 173 28.12 -33.73 18.40
N LYS A 174 29.16 -33.35 19.15
CA LYS A 174 29.10 -32.24 20.12
C LYS A 174 28.88 -30.90 19.44
N LYS A 175 29.54 -30.64 18.30
CA LYS A 175 29.43 -29.37 17.57
C LYS A 175 28.08 -29.18 16.89
N LEU A 176 27.46 -30.25 16.39
CA LEU A 176 26.16 -30.22 15.72
C LEU A 176 24.97 -30.48 16.65
N GLY A 177 25.21 -30.86 17.91
CA GLY A 177 24.15 -31.15 18.89
C GLY A 177 23.35 -32.39 18.54
N ILE A 178 23.97 -33.42 17.96
CA ILE A 178 23.31 -34.66 17.49
C ILE A 178 24.01 -35.92 18.02
N SER A 179 23.30 -37.05 18.00
CA SER A 179 23.86 -38.33 18.45
C SER A 179 24.98 -38.83 17.53
N ARG A 180 25.93 -39.61 18.08
CA ARG A 180 27.02 -40.23 17.29
C ARG A 180 26.47 -41.12 16.17
N ASN A 181 25.37 -41.84 16.40
CA ASN A 181 24.72 -42.68 15.39
C ASN A 181 24.19 -41.85 14.22
N THR A 182 23.62 -40.67 14.49
CA THR A 182 23.18 -39.74 13.44
C THR A 182 24.36 -39.22 12.62
N VAL A 183 25.52 -38.95 13.25
CA VAL A 183 26.74 -38.57 12.53
C VAL A 183 27.20 -39.69 11.59
N TYR A 184 27.17 -40.95 12.04
CA TYR A 184 27.50 -42.09 11.16
C TYR A 184 26.57 -42.16 9.94
N THR A 185 25.25 -42.03 10.14
CA THR A 185 24.27 -42.02 9.05
C THR A 185 24.48 -40.85 8.08
N ASP A 186 24.76 -39.66 8.61
CA ASP A 186 24.98 -38.46 7.81
C ASP A 186 26.27 -38.55 6.98
N LEU A 187 27.35 -39.11 7.54
CA LEU A 187 28.60 -39.31 6.81
C LEU A 187 28.48 -40.35 5.69
N ALA A 188 27.60 -41.35 5.86
CA ALA A 188 27.34 -42.37 4.83
C ALA A 188 26.40 -41.88 3.70
N ALA A 189 25.71 -40.75 3.88
CA ALA A 189 24.73 -40.27 2.90
C ALA A 189 25.38 -39.64 1.67
N THR A 190 25.09 -40.17 0.48
CA THR A 190 25.65 -39.69 -0.81
C THR A 190 24.73 -38.72 -1.56
N SER A 191 23.45 -38.66 -1.19
CA SER A 191 22.45 -37.82 -1.85
C SER A 191 21.42 -37.30 -0.86
N LYS A 192 20.67 -36.27 -1.28
CA LYS A 192 19.63 -35.64 -0.46
C LYS A 192 18.55 -36.66 -0.08
N PRO A 193 18.25 -36.83 1.22
CA PRO A 193 17.21 -37.77 1.65
C PRO A 193 15.83 -37.28 1.21
N SER A 194 15.01 -38.22 0.74
CA SER A 194 13.59 -38.01 0.40
C SER A 194 12.71 -38.69 1.44
N PHE A 195 11.91 -37.91 2.16
CA PHE A 195 10.92 -38.42 3.12
C PHE A 195 9.52 -38.49 2.51
N LYS A 196 9.40 -38.29 1.19
CA LYS A 196 8.14 -38.43 0.47
C LYS A 196 7.71 -39.90 0.44
N ARG A 197 6.67 -40.23 1.21
CA ARG A 197 5.99 -41.52 1.06
C ARG A 197 5.17 -41.51 -0.23
N THR A 198 5.57 -42.30 -1.21
CA THR A 198 4.75 -42.54 -2.40
C THR A 198 3.58 -43.42 -2.00
N SER A 199 2.36 -42.89 -2.03
CA SER A 199 1.15 -43.69 -1.80
C SER A 199 1.00 -44.69 -2.95
N VAL A 200 0.68 -45.95 -2.64
CA VAL A 200 0.35 -46.98 -3.64
C VAL A 200 -0.79 -46.52 -4.56
N TYR A 201 -1.69 -45.68 -4.03
CA TYR A 201 -2.81 -45.11 -4.76
C TYR A 201 -2.43 -44.03 -5.78
N ASN A 202 -1.18 -43.53 -5.79
CA ASN A 202 -0.73 -42.57 -6.79
C ASN A 202 -0.86 -43.09 -8.24
N ARG A 203 -0.94 -44.41 -8.43
CA ARG A 203 -1.22 -45.05 -9.74
C ARG A 203 -2.53 -44.61 -10.38
N TYR A 204 -3.51 -44.15 -9.59
CA TYR A 204 -4.82 -43.70 -10.08
C TYR A 204 -4.87 -42.21 -10.45
N LEU A 205 -3.81 -41.44 -10.16
CA LEU A 205 -3.76 -40.00 -10.47
C LEU A 205 -3.95 -39.69 -11.97
N PRO A 206 -3.38 -40.44 -12.94
CA PRO A 206 -3.62 -40.18 -14.36
C PRO A 206 -5.10 -40.30 -14.75
N LEU A 207 -5.79 -41.33 -14.25
CA LEU A 207 -7.22 -41.54 -14.48
C LEU A 207 -8.05 -40.40 -13.88
N ILE A 208 -7.75 -40.03 -12.63
CA ILE A 208 -8.42 -38.91 -11.93
C ILE A 208 -8.23 -37.60 -12.69
N ARG A 209 -7.01 -37.30 -13.16
CA ARG A 209 -6.71 -36.08 -13.95
C ARG A 209 -7.53 -36.01 -15.23
N ASN A 210 -7.56 -37.11 -16.00
CA ASN A 210 -8.30 -37.16 -17.26
C ASN A 210 -9.81 -36.95 -17.03
N MET A 211 -10.37 -37.55 -15.97
CA MET A 211 -11.78 -37.39 -15.66
C MET A 211 -12.15 -36.02 -15.07
N ILE A 212 -11.23 -35.38 -14.34
CA ILE A 212 -11.44 -33.98 -13.91
C ILE A 212 -11.38 -33.05 -15.12
N ALA A 213 -10.45 -33.26 -16.06
CA ALA A 213 -10.34 -32.47 -17.28
C ALA A 213 -11.60 -32.58 -18.17
N SER A 214 -12.24 -33.76 -18.21
CA SER A 214 -13.51 -33.97 -18.90
C SER A 214 -14.76 -33.46 -18.13
N GLY A 215 -14.57 -32.81 -16.98
CA GLY A 215 -15.67 -32.21 -16.21
C GLY A 215 -16.48 -33.22 -15.36
N SER A 216 -15.96 -34.41 -15.10
CA SER A 216 -16.67 -35.46 -14.36
C SER A 216 -16.89 -35.09 -12.89
N LYS A 217 -18.08 -35.42 -12.36
CA LYS A 217 -18.42 -35.30 -10.93
C LYS A 217 -17.67 -36.34 -10.10
N GLY A 218 -17.50 -36.06 -8.79
CA GLY A 218 -16.72 -36.90 -7.87
C GLY A 218 -17.16 -38.37 -7.84
N ASP A 219 -18.47 -38.62 -7.82
CA ASP A 219 -19.03 -39.98 -7.78
C ASP A 219 -18.69 -40.79 -9.04
N LYS A 220 -18.63 -40.14 -10.21
CA LYS A 220 -18.23 -40.81 -11.46
C LYS A 220 -16.74 -41.15 -11.47
N ILE A 221 -15.90 -40.27 -10.90
CA ILE A 221 -14.46 -40.51 -10.76
C ILE A 221 -14.24 -41.67 -9.78
N GLU A 222 -15.02 -41.72 -8.71
CA GLU A 222 -14.97 -42.80 -7.73
C GLU A 222 -15.35 -44.16 -8.32
N ALA A 223 -16.48 -44.24 -9.02
CA ALA A 223 -16.90 -45.46 -9.69
C ALA A 223 -15.85 -45.97 -10.69
N ALA A 224 -15.23 -45.07 -11.45
CA ALA A 224 -14.17 -45.41 -12.40
C ALA A 224 -12.89 -45.90 -11.70
N CYS A 225 -12.49 -45.28 -10.59
CA CYS A 225 -11.33 -45.73 -9.81
C CYS A 225 -11.58 -47.10 -9.17
N ARG A 226 -12.79 -47.34 -8.64
CA ARG A 226 -13.20 -48.66 -8.12
C ARG A 226 -13.16 -49.73 -9.19
N LYS A 227 -13.68 -49.44 -10.39
CA LYS A 227 -13.62 -50.35 -11.55
C LYS A 227 -12.18 -50.63 -12.01
N ALA A 228 -11.28 -49.66 -11.85
CA ALA A 228 -9.84 -49.81 -12.10
C ALA A 228 -9.07 -50.52 -10.98
N GLY A 229 -9.76 -51.04 -9.95
CA GLY A 229 -9.16 -51.82 -8.86
C GLY A 229 -8.74 -51.00 -7.64
N PHE A 230 -9.25 -49.77 -7.45
CA PHE A 230 -8.99 -49.02 -6.23
C PHE A 230 -9.65 -49.70 -5.02
N ASP A 231 -8.86 -50.22 -4.11
CA ASP A 231 -9.30 -50.90 -2.89
C ASP A 231 -9.32 -49.99 -1.64
N GLY A 232 -8.79 -48.76 -1.72
CA GLY A 232 -8.67 -47.86 -0.59
C GLY A 232 -9.99 -47.28 -0.05
N HIS A 233 -9.89 -46.54 1.05
CA HIS A 233 -11.04 -45.85 1.65
C HIS A 233 -11.50 -44.65 0.79
N ARG A 234 -12.81 -44.37 0.75
CA ARG A 234 -13.42 -43.27 -0.03
C ARG A 234 -12.80 -41.91 0.28
N ASN A 235 -12.48 -41.65 1.55
CA ASN A 235 -11.80 -40.41 1.97
C ASN A 235 -10.43 -40.22 1.30
N THR A 236 -9.65 -41.28 1.11
CA THR A 236 -8.34 -41.22 0.44
C THR A 236 -8.52 -40.74 -1.01
N LEU A 237 -9.52 -41.28 -1.71
CA LEU A 237 -9.84 -40.86 -3.07
C LEU A 237 -10.36 -39.43 -3.14
N ASN A 238 -11.22 -39.02 -2.19
CA ASN A 238 -11.69 -37.64 -2.08
C ASN A 238 -10.53 -36.67 -1.87
N TYR A 239 -9.54 -37.02 -1.03
CA TYR A 239 -8.33 -36.21 -0.87
C TYR A 239 -7.54 -36.09 -2.17
N MET A 240 -7.36 -37.19 -2.91
CA MET A 240 -6.64 -37.18 -4.19
C MET A 240 -7.37 -36.32 -5.25
N ILE A 241 -8.69 -36.46 -5.36
CA ILE A 241 -9.52 -35.65 -6.27
C ILE A 241 -9.46 -34.17 -5.87
N ALA A 242 -9.54 -33.87 -4.56
CA ALA A 242 -9.48 -32.50 -4.06
C ALA A 242 -8.11 -31.85 -4.31
N ASP A 243 -7.02 -32.61 -4.17
CA ASP A 243 -5.67 -32.12 -4.41
C ASP A 243 -5.42 -31.86 -5.91
N GLU A 244 -5.85 -32.77 -6.79
CA GLU A 244 -5.78 -32.57 -8.25
C GLU A 244 -6.66 -31.40 -8.72
N ARG A 245 -7.88 -31.24 -8.16
CA ARG A 245 -8.72 -30.07 -8.44
C ARG A 245 -8.08 -28.77 -7.95
N ARG A 246 -7.39 -28.80 -6.82
CA ARG A 246 -6.63 -27.66 -6.27
C ARG A 246 -5.45 -27.33 -7.20
N ASP A 247 -4.72 -28.32 -7.66
CA ASP A 247 -3.59 -28.14 -8.58
C ASP A 247 -4.02 -27.61 -9.95
N ILE A 248 -5.13 -28.10 -10.51
CA ILE A 248 -5.73 -27.56 -11.73
C ILE A 248 -6.19 -26.12 -11.53
N ARG A 249 -6.81 -25.81 -10.38
CA ARG A 249 -7.20 -24.44 -10.03
C ARG A 249 -6.00 -23.51 -9.87
N ASN A 250 -4.92 -23.99 -9.25
CA ASN A 250 -3.69 -23.24 -9.04
C ASN A 250 -2.85 -23.11 -10.32
N LYS A 251 -2.97 -24.04 -11.27
CA LYS A 251 -2.38 -23.97 -12.62
C LYS A 251 -3.11 -23.03 -13.57
N LYS A 252 -4.35 -22.58 -13.26
CA LYS A 252 -4.91 -21.42 -13.96
C LYS A 252 -3.93 -20.26 -13.78
N PRO A 253 -3.56 -19.54 -14.86
CA PRO A 253 -2.66 -18.40 -14.72
C PRO A 253 -3.27 -17.47 -13.68
N ASN A 254 -2.48 -17.09 -12.68
CA ASN A 254 -2.83 -15.96 -11.82
C ASN A 254 -3.09 -14.83 -12.80
N THR A 255 -4.34 -14.41 -12.96
CA THR A 255 -4.63 -13.15 -13.62
C THR A 255 -4.02 -12.10 -12.71
N LEU A 256 -2.76 -11.76 -12.94
CA LEU A 256 -2.12 -10.61 -12.31
C LEU A 256 -3.08 -9.45 -12.53
N ASN A 257 -3.42 -8.74 -11.46
CA ASN A 257 -4.18 -7.52 -11.58
C ASN A 257 -3.25 -6.48 -12.22
N LEU A 258 -3.17 -6.53 -13.56
CA LEU A 258 -2.19 -5.80 -14.36
C LEU A 258 -2.30 -4.30 -14.09
N GLN A 259 -3.52 -3.80 -13.91
CA GLN A 259 -3.79 -2.42 -13.52
C GLN A 259 -3.10 -2.06 -12.19
N GLN A 260 -3.24 -2.90 -11.14
CA GLN A 260 -2.61 -2.65 -9.84
C GLN A 260 -1.09 -2.70 -9.92
N ALA A 261 -0.52 -3.67 -10.65
CA ALA A 261 0.92 -3.79 -10.82
C ALA A 261 1.50 -2.56 -11.56
N ILE A 262 0.83 -2.09 -12.61
CA ILE A 262 1.22 -0.87 -13.33
C ILE A 262 1.15 0.35 -12.41
N ILE A 263 0.07 0.52 -11.64
CA ILE A 263 -0.06 1.63 -10.69
C ILE A 263 1.04 1.59 -9.63
N GLN A 264 1.38 0.40 -9.12
CA GLN A 264 2.48 0.25 -8.16
C GLN A 264 3.82 0.66 -8.77
N ILE A 265 4.12 0.25 -10.00
CA ILE A 265 5.34 0.67 -10.70
C ILE A 265 5.38 2.20 -10.84
N LEU A 266 4.28 2.82 -11.29
CA LEU A 266 4.20 4.27 -11.48
C LEU A 266 4.38 5.10 -10.19
N TRP A 267 4.01 4.55 -9.03
CA TRP A 267 4.07 5.25 -7.74
C TRP A 267 5.26 4.86 -6.87
N ASN A 268 6.08 3.92 -7.32
CA ASN A 268 7.23 3.43 -6.57
C ASN A 268 8.46 4.32 -6.82
N LYS A 269 8.91 5.01 -5.76
CA LYS A 269 10.07 5.90 -5.80
C LYS A 269 11.40 5.18 -6.00
N ASP A 270 11.47 3.88 -5.69
CA ASP A 270 12.68 3.08 -5.82
C ASP A 270 12.91 2.61 -7.27
N VAL A 271 11.92 2.77 -8.14
CA VAL A 271 12.03 2.40 -9.56
C VAL A 271 12.85 3.45 -10.31
N LYS A 272 14.12 3.14 -10.54
CA LYS A 272 15.01 3.98 -11.36
C LYS A 272 14.63 3.95 -12.85
N ASN A 273 14.26 2.78 -13.37
CA ASN A 273 13.92 2.59 -14.78
C ASN A 273 12.51 1.98 -14.92
N HIS A 274 11.52 2.85 -15.14
CA HIS A 274 10.12 2.44 -15.29
C HIS A 274 9.89 1.60 -16.56
N LYS A 275 10.66 1.84 -17.63
CA LYS A 275 10.59 1.05 -18.87
C LYS A 275 11.00 -0.40 -18.62
N GLU A 276 12.07 -0.63 -17.88
CA GLU A 276 12.50 -1.96 -17.46
C GLU A 276 11.48 -2.59 -16.50
N ALA A 277 10.99 -1.85 -15.51
CA ALA A 277 9.97 -2.35 -14.59
C ALA A 277 8.71 -2.85 -15.34
N PHE A 278 8.23 -2.12 -16.36
CA PHE A 278 7.13 -2.59 -17.21
C PHE A 278 7.49 -3.85 -18.00
N LYS A 279 8.70 -3.95 -18.55
CA LYS A 279 9.17 -5.16 -19.26
C LYS A 279 9.30 -6.38 -18.33
N THR A 280 9.70 -6.18 -17.07
CA THR A 280 9.73 -7.26 -16.08
C THR A 280 8.35 -7.77 -15.72
N LEU A 281 7.32 -6.90 -15.78
CA LEU A 281 5.93 -7.30 -15.59
C LEU A 281 5.42 -8.14 -16.76
N HIS A 282 5.70 -7.71 -18.00
CA HIS A 282 5.56 -8.52 -19.20
C HIS A 282 6.35 -7.92 -20.37
N PRO A 283 7.13 -8.71 -21.16
CA PRO A 283 7.98 -8.18 -22.24
C PRO A 283 7.23 -7.30 -23.26
N ASN A 284 6.07 -7.76 -23.72
CA ASN A 284 5.26 -7.07 -24.74
C ASN A 284 4.24 -6.08 -24.14
N LEU A 285 4.37 -5.71 -22.86
CA LEU A 285 3.39 -4.83 -22.20
C LEU A 285 3.34 -3.45 -22.87
N LEU A 286 4.52 -2.90 -23.18
CA LEU A 286 4.63 -1.58 -23.81
C LEU A 286 4.23 -1.59 -25.28
N GLU A 287 4.30 -2.73 -25.95
CA GLU A 287 3.78 -2.89 -27.31
C GLU A 287 2.25 -2.94 -27.30
N ALA A 288 1.66 -3.68 -26.35
CA ALA A 288 0.22 -3.77 -26.20
C ALA A 288 -0.42 -2.47 -25.67
N PHE A 289 0.31 -1.71 -24.85
CA PHE A 289 -0.14 -0.44 -24.27
C PHE A 289 0.94 0.65 -24.37
N PRO A 290 1.18 1.22 -25.57
CA PRO A 290 2.22 2.24 -25.78
C PRO A 290 2.04 3.48 -24.90
N SER A 291 0.79 3.86 -24.64
CA SER A 291 0.38 4.98 -23.78
C SER A 291 0.91 4.91 -22.34
N LEU A 292 1.40 3.76 -21.87
CA LEU A 292 1.97 3.64 -20.51
C LEU A 292 3.20 4.51 -20.32
N MET A 293 4.02 4.73 -21.35
CA MET A 293 5.18 5.60 -21.25
C MET A 293 4.80 7.07 -21.16
N GLU A 294 3.75 7.50 -21.89
CA GLU A 294 3.20 8.85 -21.78
C GLU A 294 2.65 9.11 -20.38
N ILE A 295 1.90 8.14 -19.82
CA ILE A 295 1.39 8.19 -18.45
C ILE A 295 2.52 8.27 -17.44
N ASN A 296 3.56 7.45 -17.61
CA ASN A 296 4.74 7.49 -16.77
C ASN A 296 5.40 8.86 -16.80
N ASN A 297 5.66 9.40 -17.99
CA ASN A 297 6.29 10.71 -18.15
C ASN A 297 5.47 11.82 -17.51
N PHE A 298 4.15 11.81 -17.67
CA PHE A 298 3.24 12.75 -17.01
C PHE A 298 3.36 12.71 -15.48
N VAL A 299 3.33 11.50 -14.90
CA VAL A 299 3.40 11.31 -13.44
C VAL A 299 4.76 11.70 -12.89
N GLN A 300 5.84 11.18 -13.48
CA GLN A 300 7.20 11.41 -12.98
C GLN A 300 7.60 12.89 -13.12
N SER A 301 7.30 13.52 -14.26
CA SER A 301 7.60 14.94 -14.45
C SER A 301 6.85 15.83 -13.45
N PHE A 302 5.59 15.51 -13.11
CA PHE A 302 4.86 16.24 -12.08
C PHE A 302 5.42 16.01 -10.68
N MET A 303 5.75 14.77 -10.32
CA MET A 303 6.37 14.45 -9.02
C MET A 303 7.72 15.16 -8.84
N HIS A 304 8.51 15.25 -9.91
CA HIS A 304 9.79 15.93 -9.95
C HIS A 304 9.67 17.43 -9.62
N LEU A 305 8.56 18.09 -9.99
CA LEU A 305 8.32 19.49 -9.61
C LEU A 305 8.38 19.71 -8.10
N PHE A 306 7.86 18.76 -7.30
CA PHE A 306 7.85 18.83 -5.84
C PHE A 306 9.20 18.47 -5.21
N GLN A 307 9.98 17.61 -5.87
CA GLN A 307 11.32 17.21 -5.40
C GLN A 307 12.31 18.37 -5.55
N GLU A 308 12.37 18.94 -6.76
CA GLU A 308 13.32 20.01 -7.11
C GLU A 308 12.84 21.42 -6.75
N LYS A 309 11.60 21.57 -6.27
CA LYS A 309 10.97 22.86 -5.93
C LYS A 309 11.08 23.93 -7.03
N GLN A 310 11.03 23.51 -8.30
CA GLN A 310 11.29 24.38 -9.45
C GLN A 310 10.23 25.47 -9.58
N ARG A 311 10.62 26.74 -9.36
CA ARG A 311 9.71 27.89 -9.37
C ARG A 311 8.99 28.08 -10.73
N PRO A 312 9.66 28.17 -11.89
CA PRO A 312 8.96 28.27 -13.18
C PRO A 312 8.38 26.94 -13.69
N GLY A 313 8.71 25.82 -13.05
CA GLY A 313 8.44 24.47 -13.56
C GLY A 313 6.96 24.15 -13.74
N LEU A 314 6.07 24.63 -12.85
CA LEU A 314 4.65 24.30 -12.91
C LEU A 314 3.97 24.83 -14.19
N ARG A 315 4.27 26.07 -14.59
CA ARG A 315 3.68 26.66 -15.81
C ARG A 315 4.20 25.94 -17.06
N LYS A 316 5.51 25.68 -17.10
CA LYS A 316 6.13 24.94 -18.20
C LYS A 316 5.49 23.55 -18.34
N TRP A 317 5.35 22.83 -17.23
CA TRP A 317 4.72 21.51 -17.19
C TRP A 317 3.26 21.53 -17.68
N LEU A 318 2.48 22.55 -17.32
CA LEU A 318 1.10 22.70 -17.79
C LEU A 318 0.99 22.95 -19.30
N ILE A 319 2.01 23.58 -19.91
CA ILE A 319 2.10 23.81 -21.36
C ILE A 319 2.55 22.53 -22.06
N GLU A 320 3.61 21.90 -21.57
CA GLU A 320 4.16 20.63 -22.10
C GLU A 320 3.08 19.55 -22.22
N HIS A 321 2.20 19.44 -21.22
CA HIS A 321 1.14 18.42 -21.18
C HIS A 321 -0.23 18.93 -21.65
N GLN A 322 -0.34 20.15 -22.18
CA GLN A 322 -1.63 20.75 -22.56
C GLN A 322 -2.41 19.90 -23.56
N GLN A 323 -1.72 19.22 -24.48
CA GLN A 323 -2.32 18.35 -25.49
C GLN A 323 -2.41 16.87 -25.08
N SER A 324 -2.28 16.56 -23.78
CA SER A 324 -2.48 15.19 -23.28
C SER A 324 -3.81 14.61 -23.77
N SER A 325 -3.74 13.45 -24.45
CA SER A 325 -4.90 12.71 -24.97
C SER A 325 -5.79 12.11 -23.88
N PHE A 326 -5.30 12.03 -22.64
CA PHE A 326 -6.04 11.43 -21.52
C PHE A 326 -6.99 12.43 -20.83
N THR A 327 -8.31 12.22 -20.97
CA THR A 327 -9.37 13.06 -20.39
C THR A 327 -9.24 13.27 -18.87
N HIS A 328 -8.83 12.25 -18.13
CA HIS A 328 -8.65 12.36 -16.68
C HIS A 328 -7.43 13.22 -16.29
N PHE A 329 -6.38 13.26 -17.12
CA PHE A 329 -5.26 14.17 -16.93
C PHE A 329 -5.64 15.61 -17.27
N GLN A 330 -6.46 15.82 -18.31
CA GLN A 330 -7.03 17.14 -18.60
C GLN A 330 -7.86 17.68 -17.43
N THR A 331 -8.70 16.82 -16.83
CA THR A 331 -9.49 17.18 -15.65
C THR A 331 -8.60 17.53 -14.45
N PHE A 332 -7.55 16.75 -14.21
CA PHE A 332 -6.55 17.05 -13.18
C PHE A 332 -5.88 18.40 -13.42
N MET A 333 -5.37 18.65 -14.63
CA MET A 333 -4.72 19.91 -15.00
C MET A 333 -5.65 21.11 -14.88
N ASN A 334 -6.93 20.98 -15.27
CA ASN A 334 -7.92 22.05 -15.08
C ASN A 334 -8.13 22.35 -13.59
N GLY A 335 -8.12 21.32 -12.74
CA GLY A 335 -8.12 21.48 -11.29
C GLY A 335 -6.89 22.22 -10.76
N ILE A 336 -5.71 22.00 -11.35
CA ILE A 336 -4.48 22.73 -11.02
C ILE A 336 -4.58 24.20 -11.50
N ARG A 337 -5.07 24.44 -12.72
CA ARG A 337 -5.24 25.79 -13.28
C ARG A 337 -6.17 26.65 -12.42
N GLY A 338 -7.27 26.08 -11.92
CA GLY A 338 -8.22 26.77 -11.05
C GLY A 338 -7.65 27.21 -9.70
N ASP A 339 -6.53 26.63 -9.25
CA ASP A 339 -5.87 26.97 -7.98
C ASP A 339 -4.34 27.09 -8.15
N ILE A 340 -3.91 27.64 -9.29
CA ILE A 340 -2.50 27.64 -9.72
C ILE A 340 -1.56 28.29 -8.71
N LYS A 341 -1.99 29.38 -8.06
CA LYS A 341 -1.19 30.06 -7.03
C LYS A 341 -0.98 29.17 -5.82
N ALA A 342 -2.01 28.45 -5.37
CA ALA A 342 -1.89 27.58 -4.21
C ALA A 342 -1.03 26.35 -4.47
N VAL A 343 -1.11 25.77 -5.67
CA VAL A 343 -0.24 24.67 -6.11
C VAL A 343 1.20 25.15 -6.26
N TYR A 344 1.41 26.33 -6.85
CA TYR A 344 2.74 26.94 -6.95
C TYR A 344 3.38 27.13 -5.56
N TYR A 345 2.63 27.64 -4.59
CA TYR A 345 3.13 27.77 -3.22
C TYR A 345 3.32 26.42 -2.52
N ALA A 346 2.48 25.42 -2.80
CA ALA A 346 2.66 24.07 -2.29
C ALA A 346 3.98 23.43 -2.75
N ILE A 347 4.44 23.74 -3.96
CA ILE A 347 5.72 23.28 -4.52
C ILE A 347 6.88 24.06 -3.91
N THR A 348 6.77 25.39 -3.83
CA THR A 348 7.92 26.28 -3.57
C THR A 348 8.16 26.62 -2.11
N LEU A 349 7.12 26.64 -1.27
CA LEU A 349 7.22 27.02 0.14
C LEU A 349 7.36 25.77 1.03
N PRO A 350 7.99 25.87 2.22
CA PRO A 350 8.17 24.72 3.11
C PRO A 350 6.87 24.27 3.79
N TRP A 351 5.88 25.15 3.89
CA TRP A 351 4.64 24.95 4.63
C TRP A 351 3.76 23.84 4.02
N SER A 352 3.13 23.07 4.89
CA SER A 352 2.18 22.01 4.51
C SER A 352 1.11 21.85 5.59
N ASN A 353 -0.01 21.21 5.23
CA ASN A 353 -1.10 20.94 6.15
C ASN A 353 -0.81 19.79 7.13
N GLY A 354 0.41 19.22 7.14
CA GLY A 354 0.74 18.03 7.93
C GLY A 354 0.61 18.23 9.44
N LYS A 355 0.97 19.42 9.96
CA LYS A 355 0.75 19.75 11.39
C LYS A 355 -0.73 19.84 11.73
N THR A 356 -1.51 20.44 10.84
CA THR A 356 -2.97 20.52 10.93
C THR A 356 -3.57 19.11 11.00
N GLU A 357 -3.17 18.24 10.08
CA GLU A 357 -3.63 16.86 10.00
C GLU A 357 -3.24 16.06 11.25
N GLY A 358 -2.00 16.20 11.74
CA GLY A 358 -1.54 15.57 12.97
C GLY A 358 -2.40 15.94 14.18
N THR A 359 -2.72 17.22 14.32
CA THR A 359 -3.59 17.73 15.39
C THR A 359 -5.03 17.23 15.24
N ILE A 360 -5.56 17.18 14.01
CA ILE A 360 -6.87 16.60 13.72
C ILE A 360 -6.89 15.11 14.04
N ASN A 361 -5.80 14.39 13.78
CA ASN A 361 -5.69 12.97 14.12
C ASN A 361 -5.63 12.77 15.64
N LYS A 362 -4.94 13.65 16.38
CA LYS A 362 -4.99 13.69 17.86
C LYS A 362 -6.42 13.95 18.36
N LEU A 363 -7.13 14.92 17.77
CA LEU A 363 -8.54 15.18 18.07
C LEU A 363 -9.42 13.95 17.82
N LYS A 364 -9.25 13.28 16.68
CA LYS A 364 -9.97 12.03 16.35
C LYS A 364 -9.68 10.93 17.38
N ASN A 365 -8.44 10.82 17.87
CA ASN A 365 -8.07 9.85 18.89
C ASN A 365 -8.75 10.15 20.23
N ILE A 366 -8.65 11.39 20.73
CA ILE A 366 -9.33 11.82 21.97
C ILE A 366 -10.83 11.56 21.89
N LYS A 367 -11.46 11.84 20.73
CA LYS A 367 -12.88 11.51 20.52
C LYS A 367 -13.21 10.03 20.67
N ARG A 368 -12.36 9.15 20.12
CA ARG A 368 -12.52 7.69 20.23
C ARG A 368 -12.36 7.23 21.68
N MET A 369 -11.34 7.73 22.39
CA MET A 369 -11.12 7.44 23.82
C MET A 369 -12.30 7.88 24.70
N MET A 370 -12.98 8.97 24.33
CA MET A 370 -14.11 9.50 25.09
C MET A 370 -15.46 8.96 24.61
N TYR A 371 -15.47 7.92 23.76
CA TYR A 371 -16.68 7.31 23.18
C TYR A 371 -17.65 8.32 22.55
N GLY A 372 -17.13 9.44 22.05
CA GLY A 372 -17.94 10.53 21.49
C GLY A 372 -18.84 11.28 22.48
N ARG A 373 -18.68 11.06 23.80
CA ARG A 373 -19.51 11.68 24.86
C ARG A 373 -19.05 13.08 25.27
N ALA A 374 -17.89 13.52 24.79
CA ALA A 374 -17.31 14.81 25.15
C ALA A 374 -17.87 15.94 24.29
N GLY A 375 -18.40 16.98 24.95
CA GLY A 375 -18.74 18.24 24.30
C GLY A 375 -17.51 18.99 23.79
N LEU A 376 -17.73 19.99 22.92
CA LEU A 376 -16.68 20.74 22.24
C LEU A 376 -15.63 21.31 23.20
N LYS A 377 -16.08 21.98 24.26
CA LYS A 377 -15.22 22.58 25.28
C LYS A 377 -14.28 21.56 25.92
N VAL A 378 -14.78 20.36 26.22
CA VAL A 378 -13.99 19.29 26.86
C VAL A 378 -12.98 18.71 25.89
N LEU A 379 -13.38 18.47 24.63
CA LEU A 379 -12.48 17.98 23.59
C LEU A 379 -11.31 18.93 23.34
N LEU A 380 -11.59 20.23 23.26
CA LEU A 380 -10.58 21.25 23.02
C LEU A 380 -9.66 21.42 24.22
N ASN A 381 -10.19 21.41 25.43
CA ASN A 381 -9.36 21.46 26.64
C ASN A 381 -8.43 20.24 26.68
N ARG A 382 -8.93 19.04 26.40
CA ARG A 382 -8.06 17.86 26.32
C ARG A 382 -7.04 17.94 25.20
N LEU A 383 -7.38 18.55 24.07
CA LEU A 383 -6.44 18.67 22.95
C LEU A 383 -5.35 19.70 23.24
N ARG A 384 -5.70 20.83 23.87
CA ARG A 384 -4.78 21.90 24.32
C ARG A 384 -3.88 21.46 25.49
N PHE A 385 -4.38 20.63 26.40
CA PHE A 385 -3.66 20.21 27.62
C PHE A 385 -3.24 18.73 27.63
N SER A 386 -3.33 18.04 26.50
CA SER A 386 -2.76 16.69 26.37
C SER A 386 -1.26 16.83 26.21
N ILE A 387 -0.57 16.80 27.36
CA ILE A 387 0.86 16.56 27.49
C ILE A 387 1.16 15.16 26.95
#